data_AF-A0A7S4RDB8-F1
#
_entry.id   AF-A0A7S4RDB8-F1
#
_cell.length_a   1.000
_cell.length_b   1.000
_cell.length_c   1.000
_cell.angle_alpha   90.00
_cell.angle_beta   90.00
_cell.angle_gamma   90.00
#
_symmetry.space_group_name_H-M   'P 1'
#
loop_
_entity.id
_entity.type
_entity.pdbx_description
1 polymer ?
#
loop_
_entity_poly.entity_id
_entity_poly.type
_entity_poly.pdbx_seq_one_letter_code
_entity_poly.pdbx_strand_id
1 'polypeptide(L)'
;MLGRVSGARQFEPVEREGGEEILTAGKTPADIWRRLSAEEKRFRQEQEQKNQEAQQRASELGVLRKQEEEAQQRSQDLQNRLREAQRGFQEEQMRYEQLKRERELAEHTAAARQREAKRLVQERERWVRKTTVAAFLKENGFTGVSAARKSFLSSTYPLHVAAETGNARLVEMLVKEGADVEQQDSSGRTAMQLVVDKESKGWNKGSSATILRVLAAARGTCGGA
;
A
#
# COMPACT_ATOMS: atom_id res chain seq x y z
N MET A 1 -50.06 -40.39 -19.36
CA MET A 1 -50.20 -41.09 -20.66
C MET A 1 -49.36 -42.35 -20.61
N LEU A 2 -49.98 -43.50 -20.88
CA LEU A 2 -49.37 -44.76 -21.36
C LEU A 2 -48.43 -45.48 -20.36
N GLY A 3 -48.62 -46.74 -19.98
CA GLY A 3 -49.59 -47.75 -20.40
C GLY A 3 -49.57 -48.91 -19.40
N ARG A 4 -50.77 -49.41 -19.07
CA ARG A 4 -50.97 -50.73 -18.49
C ARG A 4 -50.43 -51.76 -19.50
N VAL A 5 -49.53 -52.63 -19.07
CA VAL A 5 -49.27 -53.88 -19.79
C VAL A 5 -49.88 -55.00 -18.95
N SER A 6 -51.12 -55.32 -19.32
CA SER A 6 -51.80 -56.56 -18.99
C SER A 6 -50.96 -57.74 -19.50
N GLY A 7 -50.59 -58.64 -18.59
CA GLY A 7 -49.93 -59.90 -18.91
C GLY A 7 -50.62 -61.04 -18.19
N ALA A 8 -51.91 -61.23 -18.47
CA ALA A 8 -52.60 -62.46 -18.13
C ALA A 8 -51.96 -63.60 -18.92
N ARG A 9 -51.19 -64.47 -18.25
CA ARG A 9 -50.86 -65.79 -18.79
C ARG A 9 -51.85 -66.78 -18.19
N GLN A 10 -52.74 -67.18 -19.08
CA GLN A 10 -53.71 -68.26 -18.94
C GLN A 10 -53.02 -69.50 -18.39
N PHE A 11 -53.51 -70.00 -17.26
CA PHE A 11 -53.28 -71.37 -16.81
C PHE A 11 -54.26 -72.24 -17.60
N GLU A 12 -53.80 -72.76 -18.73
CA GLU A 12 -54.49 -73.83 -19.47
C GLU A 12 -54.28 -75.16 -18.73
N PRO A 13 -55.33 -75.91 -18.37
CA PRO A 13 -55.20 -77.23 -17.78
C PRO A 13 -54.94 -78.24 -18.90
N VAL A 14 -53.70 -78.68 -19.06
CA VAL A 14 -53.37 -79.76 -19.99
C VAL A 14 -53.79 -81.09 -19.35
N GLU A 15 -54.70 -81.76 -20.06
CA GLU A 15 -55.31 -83.03 -19.70
C GLU A 15 -54.29 -84.15 -19.49
N ARG A 16 -54.68 -85.08 -18.62
CA ARG A 16 -54.04 -86.39 -18.46
C ARG A 16 -54.14 -87.17 -19.76
N GLU A 17 -53.02 -87.55 -20.35
CA GLU A 17 -52.92 -88.81 -21.08
C GLU A 17 -51.52 -89.41 -20.92
N GLY A 18 -51.49 -90.74 -20.84
CA GLY A 18 -50.33 -91.52 -21.25
C GLY A 18 -49.14 -91.49 -20.31
N GLY A 19 -49.14 -92.39 -19.33
CA GLY A 19 -47.89 -92.95 -18.85
C GLY A 19 -47.20 -93.68 -20.01
N GLU A 20 -46.35 -92.98 -20.75
CA GLU A 20 -45.40 -93.60 -21.65
C GLU A 20 -44.08 -93.77 -20.91
N GLU A 21 -43.93 -94.98 -20.37
CA GLU A 21 -42.66 -95.56 -19.96
C GLU A 21 -41.67 -95.52 -21.12
N ILE A 22 -40.88 -94.46 -21.21
CA ILE A 22 -39.63 -94.50 -21.97
C ILE A 22 -38.56 -95.09 -21.05
N LEU A 23 -38.61 -96.42 -20.94
CA LEU A 23 -37.55 -97.28 -20.45
C LEU A 23 -36.31 -97.07 -21.32
N THR A 24 -35.38 -96.25 -20.84
CA THR A 24 -33.99 -96.22 -21.34
C THR A 24 -33.03 -96.60 -20.22
N ALA A 25 -32.56 -97.85 -20.31
CA ALA A 25 -31.40 -98.42 -19.64
C ALA A 25 -31.38 -98.38 -18.10
N GLY A 26 -31.86 -99.46 -17.46
CA GLY A 26 -31.29 -100.02 -16.23
C GLY A 26 -30.92 -99.06 -15.09
N LYS A 27 -31.77 -98.10 -14.75
CA LYS A 27 -31.56 -97.20 -13.61
C LYS A 27 -32.64 -97.42 -12.57
N THR A 28 -32.21 -97.80 -11.38
CA THR A 28 -33.08 -98.01 -10.23
C THR A 28 -33.68 -96.67 -9.76
N PRO A 29 -34.85 -96.64 -9.09
CA PRO A 29 -35.38 -95.43 -8.48
C PRO A 29 -34.36 -94.70 -7.58
N ALA A 30 -33.47 -95.46 -6.95
CA ALA A 30 -32.34 -94.94 -6.16
C ALA A 30 -31.29 -94.18 -7.00
N ASP A 31 -31.12 -94.49 -8.29
CA ASP A 31 -30.25 -93.75 -9.21
C ASP A 31 -30.83 -92.40 -9.61
N ILE A 32 -32.17 -92.33 -9.75
CA ILE A 32 -32.90 -91.09 -10.04
C ILE A 32 -32.80 -90.14 -8.85
N TRP A 33 -33.07 -90.63 -7.63
CA TRP A 33 -32.91 -89.84 -6.40
C TRP A 33 -31.47 -89.36 -6.18
N ARG A 34 -30.46 -90.21 -6.42
CA ARG A 34 -29.05 -89.82 -6.34
C ARG A 34 -28.69 -88.69 -7.31
N ARG A 35 -29.22 -88.73 -8.53
CA ARG A 35 -28.99 -87.71 -9.55
C ARG A 35 -29.69 -86.40 -9.23
N LEU A 36 -30.95 -86.46 -8.78
CA LEU A 36 -31.72 -85.29 -8.35
C LEU A 36 -31.07 -84.60 -7.14
N SER A 37 -30.66 -85.37 -6.13
CA SER A 37 -29.92 -84.84 -4.97
C SER A 37 -28.54 -84.30 -5.32
N ALA A 38 -27.88 -84.84 -6.35
CA ALA A 38 -26.62 -84.31 -6.85
C ALA A 38 -26.84 -82.99 -7.62
N GLU A 39 -27.89 -82.88 -8.41
CA GLU A 39 -28.28 -81.65 -9.13
C GLU A 39 -28.73 -80.56 -8.15
N GLU A 40 -29.50 -80.91 -7.12
CA GLU A 40 -29.93 -79.97 -6.09
C GLU A 40 -28.75 -79.43 -5.27
N LYS A 41 -27.74 -80.26 -4.96
CA LYS A 41 -26.48 -79.84 -4.35
C LYS A 41 -25.68 -78.90 -5.25
N ARG A 42 -25.57 -79.21 -6.55
CA ARG A 42 -24.89 -78.34 -7.53
C ARG A 42 -25.57 -77.00 -7.65
N PHE A 43 -26.89 -76.99 -7.73
CA PHE A 43 -27.68 -75.76 -7.77
C PHE A 43 -27.50 -74.92 -6.50
N ARG A 44 -27.51 -75.56 -5.31
CA ARG A 44 -27.23 -74.87 -4.03
C ARG A 44 -25.81 -74.29 -3.99
N GLN A 45 -24.81 -75.04 -4.40
CA GLN A 45 -23.42 -74.58 -4.48
C GLN A 45 -23.26 -73.41 -5.47
N GLU A 46 -23.91 -73.48 -6.62
CA GLU A 46 -23.88 -72.41 -7.62
C GLU A 46 -24.56 -71.14 -7.09
N GLN A 47 -25.68 -71.26 -6.37
CA GLN A 47 -26.34 -70.12 -5.72
C GLN A 47 -25.49 -69.52 -4.60
N GLU A 48 -24.82 -70.34 -3.79
CA GLU A 48 -23.88 -69.86 -2.77
C GLU A 48 -22.68 -69.15 -3.39
N GLN A 49 -22.10 -69.70 -4.46
CA GLN A 49 -21.02 -69.06 -5.20
C GLN A 49 -21.47 -67.72 -5.79
N LYS A 50 -22.64 -67.68 -6.43
CA LYS A 50 -23.23 -66.43 -6.95
C LYS A 50 -23.47 -65.39 -5.85
N ASN A 51 -23.96 -65.81 -4.69
CA ASN A 51 -24.14 -64.91 -3.55
C ASN A 51 -22.80 -64.42 -2.99
N GLN A 52 -21.78 -65.28 -2.90
CA GLN A 52 -20.45 -64.89 -2.46
C GLN A 52 -19.80 -63.91 -3.45
N GLU A 53 -19.88 -64.18 -4.75
CA GLU A 53 -19.42 -63.25 -5.79
C GLU A 53 -20.18 -61.92 -5.74
N ALA A 54 -21.51 -61.97 -5.56
CA ALA A 54 -22.31 -60.75 -5.42
C ALA A 54 -21.92 -59.97 -4.17
N GLN A 55 -21.64 -60.63 -3.05
CA GLN A 55 -21.14 -59.99 -1.82
C GLN A 55 -19.74 -59.38 -2.02
N GLN A 56 -18.83 -60.10 -2.68
CA GLN A 56 -17.49 -59.60 -3.00
C GLN A 56 -17.59 -58.36 -3.90
N ARG A 57 -18.34 -58.45 -5.01
CA ARG A 57 -18.57 -57.30 -5.90
C ARG A 57 -19.23 -56.13 -5.18
N ALA A 58 -20.19 -56.38 -4.30
CA ALA A 58 -20.82 -55.33 -3.50
C ALA A 58 -19.84 -54.66 -2.55
N SER A 59 -18.93 -55.43 -1.92
CA SER A 59 -17.89 -54.89 -1.04
C SER A 59 -16.86 -54.06 -1.80
N GLU A 60 -16.41 -54.51 -2.96
CA GLU A 60 -15.48 -53.81 -3.84
C GLU A 60 -16.08 -52.49 -4.34
N LEU A 61 -17.33 -52.52 -4.79
CA LEU A 61 -18.07 -51.32 -5.19
C LEU A 61 -18.26 -50.34 -4.02
N GLY A 62 -18.48 -50.85 -2.81
CA GLY A 62 -18.57 -50.04 -1.59
C GLY A 62 -17.26 -49.31 -1.28
N VAL A 63 -16.12 -49.99 -1.42
CA VAL A 63 -14.79 -49.38 -1.24
C VAL A 63 -14.53 -48.31 -2.29
N LEU A 64 -14.81 -48.60 -3.57
CA LEU A 64 -14.61 -47.64 -4.67
C LEU A 64 -15.47 -46.38 -4.50
N ARG A 65 -16.75 -46.52 -4.15
CA ARG A 65 -17.62 -45.36 -3.86
C ARG A 65 -17.07 -44.50 -2.74
N LYS A 66 -16.60 -45.11 -1.66
CA LYS A 66 -15.99 -44.37 -0.55
C LYS A 66 -14.74 -43.61 -1.00
N GLN A 67 -13.90 -44.22 -1.83
CA GLN A 67 -12.73 -43.56 -2.41
C GLN A 67 -13.12 -42.39 -3.33
N GLU A 68 -14.16 -42.55 -4.16
CA GLU A 68 -14.67 -41.48 -5.01
C GLU A 68 -15.23 -40.31 -4.19
N GLU A 69 -16.03 -40.58 -3.15
CA GLU A 69 -16.55 -39.58 -2.23
C GLU A 69 -15.41 -38.83 -1.52
N GLU A 70 -14.40 -39.55 -1.02
CA GLU A 70 -13.22 -38.94 -0.41
C GLU A 70 -12.44 -38.09 -1.41
N ALA A 71 -12.28 -38.54 -2.65
CA ALA A 71 -11.61 -37.79 -3.70
C ALA A 71 -12.38 -36.51 -4.08
N GLN A 72 -13.72 -36.59 -4.14
CA GLN A 72 -14.60 -35.44 -4.37
C GLN A 72 -14.50 -34.44 -3.23
N GLN A 73 -14.55 -34.91 -1.98
CA GLN A 73 -14.38 -34.05 -0.81
C GLN A 73 -13.02 -33.35 -0.80
N ARG A 74 -11.93 -34.08 -1.12
CA ARG A 74 -10.58 -33.49 -1.24
C ARG A 74 -10.52 -32.43 -2.34
N SER A 75 -11.10 -32.71 -3.50
CA SER A 75 -11.18 -31.75 -4.61
C SER A 75 -11.95 -30.49 -4.21
N GLN A 76 -13.09 -30.66 -3.53
CA GLN A 76 -13.92 -29.55 -3.06
C GLN A 76 -13.21 -28.72 -1.97
N ASP A 77 -12.52 -29.37 -1.03
CA ASP A 77 -11.72 -28.68 -0.01
C ASP A 77 -10.59 -27.86 -0.64
N LEU A 78 -9.87 -28.42 -1.61
CA LEU A 78 -8.85 -27.69 -2.35
C LEU A 78 -9.43 -26.48 -3.11
N GLN A 79 -10.59 -26.64 -3.75
CA GLN A 79 -11.28 -25.53 -4.41
C GLN A 79 -11.70 -24.43 -3.43
N ASN A 80 -12.19 -24.80 -2.25
CA ASN A 80 -12.56 -23.85 -1.21
C ASN A 80 -11.33 -23.10 -0.70
N ARG A 81 -10.23 -23.81 -0.40
CA ARG A 81 -8.96 -23.19 0.01
C ARG A 81 -8.40 -22.23 -1.03
N LEU A 82 -8.46 -22.60 -2.31
CA LEU A 82 -8.03 -21.73 -3.40
C LEU A 82 -8.89 -20.45 -3.46
N ARG A 83 -10.20 -20.59 -3.30
CA ARG A 83 -11.13 -19.45 -3.28
C ARG A 83 -10.88 -18.54 -2.08
N GLU A 84 -10.67 -19.11 -0.90
CA GLU A 84 -10.34 -18.36 0.32
C GLU A 84 -9.00 -17.65 0.19
N ALA A 85 -7.98 -18.31 -0.35
CA ALA A 85 -6.68 -17.70 -0.63
C ALA A 85 -6.81 -16.53 -1.63
N GLN A 86 -7.60 -16.70 -2.70
CA GLN A 86 -7.87 -15.62 -3.65
C GLN A 86 -8.58 -14.43 -2.99
N ARG A 87 -9.57 -14.69 -2.13
CA ARG A 87 -10.27 -13.64 -1.36
C ARG A 87 -9.32 -12.92 -0.42
N GLY A 88 -8.51 -13.66 0.34
CA GLY A 88 -7.51 -13.09 1.24
C GLY A 88 -6.53 -12.18 0.50
N PHE A 89 -6.03 -12.62 -0.65
CA PHE A 89 -5.16 -11.81 -1.50
C PHE A 89 -5.85 -10.53 -2.00
N GLN A 90 -7.09 -10.62 -2.46
CA GLN A 90 -7.87 -9.45 -2.89
C GLN A 90 -8.13 -8.47 -1.73
N GLU A 91 -8.47 -8.98 -0.55
CA GLU A 91 -8.66 -8.16 0.64
C GLU A 91 -7.37 -7.45 1.07
N GLU A 92 -6.23 -8.14 1.04
CA GLU A 92 -4.92 -7.54 1.29
C GLU A 92 -4.58 -6.45 0.27
N GLN A 93 -4.85 -6.68 -1.02
CA GLN A 93 -4.67 -5.67 -2.06
C GLN A 93 -5.53 -4.43 -1.80
N MET A 94 -6.81 -4.62 -1.50
CA MET A 94 -7.72 -3.50 -1.19
C MET A 94 -7.27 -2.74 0.06
N ARG A 95 -6.83 -3.44 1.11
CA ARG A 95 -6.27 -2.81 2.32
C ARG A 95 -5.02 -2.00 2.01
N TYR A 96 -4.13 -2.55 1.19
CA TYR A 96 -2.92 -1.85 0.76
C TYR A 96 -3.25 -0.57 -0.01
N GLU A 97 -4.18 -0.63 -0.96
CA GLU A 97 -4.61 0.55 -1.70
C GLU A 97 -5.28 1.61 -0.81
N GLN A 98 -6.13 1.19 0.11
CA GLN A 98 -6.77 2.09 1.08
C GLN A 98 -5.71 2.79 1.93
N LEU A 99 -4.79 2.04 2.53
CA LEU A 99 -3.71 2.58 3.35
C LEU A 99 -2.82 3.55 2.55
N LYS A 100 -2.55 3.22 1.28
CA LYS A 100 -1.80 4.10 0.37
C LYS A 100 -2.53 5.43 0.16
N ARG A 101 -3.83 5.41 -0.12
CA ARG A 101 -4.64 6.64 -0.31
C ARG A 101 -4.72 7.47 0.97
N GLU A 102 -4.88 6.83 2.13
CA GLU A 102 -4.88 7.52 3.43
C GLU A 102 -3.54 8.19 3.71
N ARG A 103 -2.42 7.50 3.43
CA ARG A 103 -1.08 8.06 3.57
C ARG A 103 -0.86 9.24 2.63
N GLU A 104 -1.25 9.13 1.37
CA GLU A 104 -1.15 10.23 0.39
C GLU A 104 -1.96 11.45 0.85
N LEU A 105 -3.18 11.24 1.38
CA LEU A 105 -4.00 12.31 1.94
C LEU A 105 -3.36 12.92 3.20
N ALA A 106 -2.81 12.10 4.09
CA ALA A 106 -2.10 12.56 5.28
C ALA A 106 -0.85 13.39 4.90
N GLU A 107 -0.09 12.94 3.91
CA GLU A 107 1.07 13.67 3.39
C GLU A 107 0.66 14.99 2.73
N HIS A 108 -0.40 15.00 1.91
CA HIS A 108 -0.92 16.21 1.28
C HIS A 108 -1.41 17.23 2.32
N THR A 109 -2.18 16.78 3.32
CA THR A 109 -2.68 17.64 4.39
C THR A 109 -1.55 18.14 5.29
N ALA A 110 -0.57 17.31 5.62
CA ALA A 110 0.63 17.73 6.33
C ALA A 110 1.44 18.76 5.53
N ALA A 111 1.62 18.54 4.22
CA ALA A 111 2.30 19.48 3.34
C ALA A 111 1.55 20.82 3.24
N ALA A 112 0.21 20.81 3.19
CA ALA A 112 -0.60 22.03 3.23
C ALA A 112 -0.39 22.80 4.54
N ARG A 113 -0.50 22.12 5.70
CA ARG A 113 -0.23 22.73 7.01
C ARG A 113 1.18 23.30 7.11
N GLN A 114 2.18 22.60 6.58
CA GLN A 114 3.56 23.09 6.57
C GLN A 114 3.74 24.31 5.68
N ARG A 115 3.08 24.38 4.52
CA ARG A 115 3.11 25.56 3.63
C ARG A 115 2.49 26.77 4.32
N GLU A 116 1.34 26.60 4.96
CA GLU A 116 0.68 27.66 5.73
C GLU A 116 1.56 28.12 6.89
N ALA A 117 2.12 27.20 7.67
CA ALA A 117 3.05 27.53 8.76
C ALA A 117 4.28 28.30 8.25
N LYS A 118 4.91 27.84 7.15
CA LYS A 118 6.03 28.55 6.53
C LYS A 118 5.64 29.95 6.08
N ARG A 119 4.46 30.12 5.49
CA ARG A 119 3.95 31.43 5.07
C ARG A 119 3.79 32.37 6.26
N LEU A 120 3.16 31.92 7.35
CA LEU A 120 2.98 32.73 8.56
C LEU A 120 4.32 33.12 9.19
N VAL A 121 5.29 32.20 9.23
CA VAL A 121 6.65 32.50 9.70
C VAL A 121 7.31 33.55 8.82
N GLN A 122 7.23 33.42 7.49
CA GLN A 122 7.79 34.40 6.56
C GLN A 122 7.12 35.77 6.66
N GLU A 123 5.79 35.81 6.82
CA GLU A 123 5.02 37.04 7.02
C GLU A 123 5.43 37.72 8.33
N ARG A 124 5.57 36.96 9.42
CA ARG A 124 6.08 37.47 10.71
C ARG A 124 7.50 38.00 10.57
N GLU A 125 8.40 37.25 9.93
CA GLU A 125 9.78 37.70 9.72
C GLU A 125 9.86 38.97 8.86
N ARG A 126 9.02 39.06 7.82
CA ARG A 126 8.92 40.27 6.99
C ARG A 126 8.42 41.46 7.81
N TRP A 127 7.41 41.25 8.65
CA TRP A 127 6.90 42.30 9.53
C TRP A 127 7.96 42.76 10.52
N VAL A 128 8.61 41.82 11.22
CA VAL A 128 9.71 42.12 12.16
C VAL A 128 10.83 42.87 11.45
N ARG A 129 11.22 42.46 10.23
CA ARG A 129 12.23 43.16 9.44
C ARG A 129 11.82 44.60 9.14
N LYS A 130 10.62 44.81 8.62
CA LYS A 130 10.13 46.15 8.27
C LYS A 130 9.98 47.05 9.50
N THR A 131 9.45 46.55 10.60
CA THR A 131 9.26 47.35 11.81
C THR A 131 10.58 47.69 12.49
N THR A 132 11.51 46.75 12.56
CA THR A 132 12.86 47.01 13.12
C THR A 132 13.65 48.00 12.27
N VAL A 133 13.63 47.86 10.94
CA VAL A 133 14.26 48.84 10.03
C VAL A 133 13.60 50.21 10.16
N ALA A 134 12.27 50.28 10.16
CA ALA A 134 11.55 51.56 10.31
C ALA A 134 11.84 52.24 11.65
N ALA A 135 11.88 51.48 12.75
CA ALA A 135 12.25 52.00 14.07
C ALA A 135 13.67 52.56 14.06
N PHE A 136 14.63 51.81 13.49
CA PHE A 136 16.02 52.25 13.38
C PHE A 136 16.18 53.53 12.55
N LEU A 137 15.52 53.60 11.39
CA LEU A 137 15.54 54.78 10.53
C LEU A 137 15.00 56.01 11.27
N LYS A 138 13.89 55.84 12.00
CA LYS A 138 13.28 56.92 12.79
C LYS A 138 14.18 57.39 13.93
N GLU A 139 14.76 56.47 14.70
CA GLU A 139 15.66 56.78 15.82
C GLU A 139 16.91 57.54 15.36
N ASN A 140 17.40 57.22 14.16
CA ASN A 140 18.59 57.86 13.58
C ASN A 140 18.28 59.02 12.62
N GLY A 141 17.01 59.41 12.44
CA GLY A 141 16.61 60.55 11.61
C GLY A 141 16.82 60.35 10.10
N PHE A 142 16.71 59.12 9.61
CA PHE A 142 16.77 58.80 8.18
C PHE A 142 15.37 58.77 7.56
N THR A 143 15.21 59.31 6.35
CA THR A 143 13.93 59.37 5.62
C THR A 143 13.68 58.14 4.74
N GLY A 144 14.69 57.28 4.54
CA GLY A 144 14.59 56.08 3.72
C GLY A 144 15.83 55.20 3.83
N VAL A 145 15.74 53.97 3.32
CA VAL A 145 16.77 52.92 3.44
C VAL A 145 18.09 53.29 2.73
N SER A 146 18.02 54.09 1.66
CA SER A 146 19.19 54.63 0.94
C SER A 146 19.34 56.15 1.09
N ALA A 147 18.54 56.78 1.94
CA ALA A 147 18.59 58.22 2.10
C ALA A 147 19.76 58.62 3.01
N ALA A 148 20.67 59.43 2.48
CA ALA A 148 21.73 60.01 3.28
C ALA A 148 21.16 61.02 4.28
N ARG A 149 21.61 60.95 5.54
CA ARG A 149 21.45 62.06 6.47
C ARG A 149 22.59 63.04 6.21
N LYS A 150 22.25 64.25 5.77
CA LYS A 150 23.20 65.36 5.59
C LYS A 150 23.27 66.16 6.89
N SER A 151 24.44 66.21 7.49
CA SER A 151 24.80 67.20 8.51
C SER A 151 25.72 68.26 7.89
N PHE A 152 25.95 69.37 8.58
CA PHE A 152 26.66 70.57 8.09
C PHE A 152 27.94 70.27 7.29
N LEU A 153 28.67 69.18 7.58
CA LEU A 153 29.88 68.75 6.86
C LEU A 153 29.95 67.24 6.50
N SER A 154 28.88 66.44 6.69
CA SER A 154 28.97 64.97 6.49
C SER A 154 27.70 64.35 5.92
N SER A 155 27.88 63.34 5.07
CA SER A 155 26.81 62.51 4.49
C SER A 155 27.01 61.07 4.98
N THR A 156 26.03 60.55 5.71
CA THR A 156 26.08 59.19 6.26
C THR A 156 24.82 58.45 5.87
N TYR A 157 24.94 57.16 5.53
CA TYR A 157 23.81 56.32 5.15
C TYR A 157 23.45 55.35 6.28
N PRO A 158 22.20 54.84 6.30
CA PRO A 158 21.75 53.89 7.29
C PRO A 158 22.66 52.66 7.41
N LEU A 159 23.19 52.19 6.27
CA LEU A 159 24.06 51.02 6.20
C LEU A 159 25.42 51.25 6.88
N HIS A 160 26.01 52.46 6.76
CA HIS A 160 27.25 52.82 7.45
C HIS A 160 27.05 52.88 8.96
N VAL A 161 25.94 53.42 9.45
CA VAL A 161 25.62 53.45 10.89
C VAL A 161 25.35 52.04 11.42
N ALA A 162 24.64 51.20 10.67
CA ALA A 162 24.42 49.80 11.06
C ALA A 162 25.72 48.99 11.09
N ALA A 163 26.65 49.26 10.15
CA ALA A 163 27.98 48.67 10.13
C ALA A 163 28.85 49.16 11.31
N GLU A 164 28.77 50.45 11.64
CA GLU A 164 29.49 51.03 12.78
C GLU A 164 29.00 50.48 14.12
N THR A 165 27.68 50.26 14.29
CA THR A 165 27.13 49.67 15.52
C THR A 165 27.45 48.18 15.69
N GLY A 166 27.98 47.51 14.66
CA GLY A 166 28.33 46.09 14.72
C GLY A 166 27.11 45.15 14.75
N ASN A 167 25.91 45.63 14.38
CA ASN A 167 24.70 44.82 14.37
C ASN A 167 24.53 44.09 13.03
N ALA A 168 25.09 42.88 12.95
CA ALA A 168 25.03 42.05 11.75
C ALA A 168 23.60 41.78 11.27
N ARG A 169 22.65 41.60 12.21
CA ARG A 169 21.25 41.33 11.88
C ARG A 169 20.58 42.55 11.25
N LEU A 170 20.86 43.75 11.76
CA LEU A 170 20.34 45.00 11.20
C LEU A 170 20.91 45.27 9.80
N VAL A 171 22.21 45.02 9.58
CA VAL A 171 22.83 45.11 8.24
C VAL A 171 22.15 44.15 7.26
N GLU A 172 21.94 42.88 7.66
CA GLU A 172 21.23 41.90 6.82
C GLU A 172 19.80 42.35 6.48
N MET A 173 19.09 42.93 7.44
CA MET A 173 17.73 43.44 7.24
C MET A 173 17.70 44.65 6.29
N LEU A 174 18.63 45.59 6.43
CA LEU A 174 18.74 46.75 5.54
C LEU A 174 19.07 46.36 4.10
N VAL A 175 20.01 45.43 3.91
CA VAL A 175 20.34 44.89 2.57
C VAL A 175 19.12 44.21 1.94
N LYS A 176 18.36 43.42 2.71
CA LYS A 176 17.12 42.77 2.24
C LYS A 176 15.98 43.76 1.91
N GLU A 177 15.99 44.95 2.49
CA GLU A 177 15.06 46.04 2.15
C GLU A 177 15.58 46.94 1.01
N GLY A 178 16.73 46.60 0.39
CA GLY A 178 17.25 47.28 -0.78
C GLY A 178 18.23 48.41 -0.49
N ALA A 179 18.94 48.38 0.65
CA ALA A 179 20.05 49.29 0.90
C ALA A 179 21.17 49.08 -0.12
N ASP A 180 21.66 50.17 -0.70
CA ASP A 180 22.81 50.14 -1.61
C ASP A 180 24.11 49.86 -0.82
N VAL A 181 24.76 48.74 -1.14
CA VAL A 181 25.99 48.28 -0.48
C VAL A 181 27.24 48.97 -1.01
N GLU A 182 27.19 49.55 -2.21
CA GLU A 182 28.31 50.27 -2.83
C GLU A 182 28.31 51.77 -2.49
N GLN A 183 27.29 52.23 -1.78
CA GLN A 183 27.15 53.62 -1.41
C GLN A 183 28.32 54.08 -0.53
N GLN A 184 28.93 55.21 -0.89
CA GLN A 184 30.08 55.78 -0.19
C GLN A 184 29.64 56.88 0.78
N ASP A 185 30.25 56.92 1.97
CA ASP A 185 30.08 58.02 2.92
C ASP A 185 30.80 59.30 2.43
N SER A 186 30.68 60.41 3.16
CA SER A 186 31.40 61.66 2.85
C SER A 186 32.93 61.55 2.84
N SER A 187 33.49 60.44 3.33
CA SER A 187 34.92 60.14 3.30
C SER A 187 35.31 59.22 2.14
N GLY A 188 34.37 58.92 1.23
CA GLY A 188 34.59 58.03 0.09
C GLY A 188 34.64 56.54 0.47
N ARG A 189 34.18 56.17 1.67
CA ARG A 189 34.26 54.79 2.17
C ARG A 189 32.94 54.06 2.03
N THR A 190 33.00 52.80 1.59
CA THR A 190 31.84 51.91 1.63
C THR A 190 31.62 51.36 3.04
N ALA A 191 30.41 50.84 3.31
CA ALA A 191 30.10 50.21 4.59
C ALA A 191 31.09 49.05 4.92
N MET A 192 31.52 48.31 3.90
CA MET A 192 32.52 47.24 4.05
C MET A 192 33.90 47.79 4.45
N GLN A 193 34.38 48.85 3.80
CA GLN A 193 35.67 49.49 4.13
C GLN A 193 35.65 50.08 5.55
N LEU A 194 34.50 50.62 5.98
CA LEU A 194 34.33 51.13 7.34
C LEU A 194 34.46 50.02 8.40
N VAL A 195 33.93 48.82 8.13
CA VAL A 195 34.08 47.67 9.04
C VAL A 195 35.54 47.23 9.16
N VAL A 196 36.26 47.14 8.04
CA VAL A 196 37.70 46.77 8.02
C VAL A 196 38.56 47.80 8.75
N ASP A 197 38.30 49.09 8.54
CA ASP A 197 39.00 50.19 9.23
C ASP A 197 38.74 50.18 10.75
N LYS A 198 37.55 49.74 11.20
CA LYS A 198 37.22 49.61 12.62
C LYS A 198 37.76 48.30 13.23
N GLU A 199 37.79 47.22 12.46
CA GLU A 199 38.35 45.93 12.88
C GLU A 199 39.85 46.06 13.22
N SER A 200 40.61 46.81 12.41
CA SER A 200 42.02 47.12 12.68
C SER A 200 42.23 47.95 13.97
N LYS A 201 41.21 48.70 14.39
CA LYS A 201 41.17 49.50 15.63
C LYS A 201 40.69 48.71 16.85
N GLY A 202 40.55 47.39 16.75
CA GLY A 202 40.19 46.51 17.87
C GLY A 202 38.69 46.43 18.18
N TRP A 203 37.82 46.85 17.25
CA TRP A 203 36.37 46.73 17.38
C TRP A 203 35.88 45.28 17.32
N ASN A 204 34.79 44.94 18.02
CA ASN A 204 34.13 43.63 18.13
C ASN A 204 34.35 42.64 16.95
N LYS A 205 35.40 41.82 17.03
CA LYS A 205 35.82 40.88 15.97
C LYS A 205 34.72 39.90 15.53
N GLY A 206 33.92 39.39 16.47
CA GLY A 206 32.89 38.37 16.18
C GLY A 206 31.79 38.83 15.21
N SER A 207 31.33 40.08 15.34
CA SER A 207 30.26 40.62 14.48
C SER A 207 30.80 41.12 13.14
N SER A 208 32.03 41.64 13.11
CA SER A 208 32.66 42.19 11.90
C SER A 208 32.75 41.16 10.77
N ALA A 209 33.22 39.95 11.07
CA ALA A 209 33.31 38.85 10.09
C ALA A 209 31.95 38.40 9.53
N THR A 210 30.87 38.55 10.31
CA THR A 210 29.51 38.23 9.86
C THR A 210 28.96 39.33 8.97
N ILE A 211 29.19 40.60 9.34
CA ILE A 211 28.82 41.77 8.53
C ILE A 211 29.53 41.75 7.17
N LEU A 212 30.86 41.51 7.17
CA LEU A 212 31.65 41.41 5.93
C LEU A 212 31.14 40.29 5.03
N ARG A 213 30.74 39.14 5.59
CA ARG A 213 30.12 38.05 4.81
C ARG A 213 28.79 38.46 4.18
N VAL A 214 27.91 39.11 4.94
CA VAL A 214 26.60 39.57 4.44
C VAL A 214 26.77 40.61 3.32
N LEU A 215 27.65 41.59 3.52
CA LEU A 215 27.94 42.62 2.52
C LEU A 215 28.62 42.03 1.27
N ALA A 216 29.58 41.12 1.44
CA ALA A 216 30.23 40.43 0.31
C ALA A 216 29.25 39.57 -0.50
N ALA A 217 28.34 38.85 0.17
CA ALA A 217 27.29 38.09 -0.49
C ALA A 217 26.36 39.00 -1.31
N ALA A 218 25.98 40.16 -0.76
CA ALA A 218 25.15 41.15 -1.46
C ALA A 218 25.82 41.70 -2.73
N ARG A 219 27.14 41.98 -2.69
CA ARG A 219 27.94 42.43 -3.85
C ARG A 219 28.02 41.38 -4.97
N GLY A 220 28.00 40.09 -4.62
CA GLY A 220 28.04 39.00 -5.61
C GLY A 220 26.71 38.81 -6.36
N THR A 221 25.58 39.15 -5.74
CA THR A 221 24.25 38.95 -6.34
C THR A 221 23.81 40.03 -7.34
N CYS A 222 24.50 41.18 -7.39
CA CYS A 222 24.18 42.28 -8.31
C CYS A 222 25.00 42.26 -9.63
N GLY A 223 25.83 41.25 -9.87
CA GLY A 223 26.71 41.15 -11.05
C GLY A 223 26.31 40.11 -12.11
N GLY A 224 25.10 39.55 -12.04
CA GLY A 224 24.62 38.53 -12.99
C GLY A 224 23.19 38.80 -13.43
N ALA A 225 23.03 39.71 -14.38
CA ALA A 225 21.81 39.91 -15.17
C ALA A 225 22.22 40.11 -16.63
#